data_AF-D2RKA8-F1
#
_entry.id   AF-D2RKA8-F1
#
_cell.length_a   1.000
_cell.length_b   1.000
_cell.length_c   1.000
_cell.angle_alpha   90.00
_cell.angle_beta   90.00
_cell.angle_gamma   90.00
#
_symmetry.space_group_name_H-M   'P 1'
#
loop_
_entity.id
_entity.type
_entity.pdbx_description
1 polymer ?
#
loop_
_entity_poly.entity_id
_entity_poly.type
_entity_poly.pdbx_seq_one_letter_code
_entity_poly.pdbx_strand_id
1 'polypeptide(L)'
;MTEEERVKKWSRGISEMDELSMDEKKTVCHQAAVQMVILWGAIEIVVVGFLIWVAFQYPEIIPGFNRITDLVNSNFEHSGTRAKRIGAIIVSLPALLPLIATVSIPMIAVFVGCRKHLVRRAAGKLSHQWRMETDLKMTRGITFADVKQGMELLQDDKIQYLIISPPFEVMDSLFMQTAHEKGNLFTIEVSRRENNGSVIYEQKEQTKEQVLHAIQGYINRKIVPDTGNWKKIASFESVPKEVLKNVYWMFNEIIYVSTNTFSHDVMEYIEDNHKNWHPGEMAVEAEKIYIIFEAFIIGKEALLANEYVTDISTLEEKCKIDGLFQTDIAALLFADNGKYFTNEELLMKIHNQMAEKNLGDHDFFEGLEKSDPLEGIPCYYVLLGS
;
A
#
# COMPACT_ATOMS: atom_id res chain seq x y z
N MET A 1 -10.24 -17.38 -13.23
CA MET A 1 -9.42 -16.63 -12.27
C MET A 1 -9.19 -17.52 -11.07
N THR A 2 -7.93 -17.84 -10.78
CA THR A 2 -7.53 -18.66 -9.63
C THR A 2 -7.66 -17.86 -8.33
N GLU A 3 -7.61 -18.55 -7.19
CA GLU A 3 -7.63 -17.89 -5.87
C GLU A 3 -6.42 -16.97 -5.69
N GLU A 4 -5.25 -17.38 -6.13
CA GLU A 4 -4.03 -16.57 -6.05
C GLU A 4 -4.08 -15.32 -6.93
N GLU A 5 -4.63 -15.42 -8.14
CA GLU A 5 -4.85 -14.28 -9.02
C GLU A 5 -5.81 -13.25 -8.38
N ARG A 6 -6.88 -13.74 -7.71
CA ARG A 6 -7.80 -12.86 -6.95
C ARG A 6 -7.08 -12.13 -5.84
N VAL A 7 -6.27 -12.85 -5.07
CA VAL A 7 -5.53 -12.29 -3.94
C VAL A 7 -4.52 -11.25 -4.42
N LYS A 8 -3.76 -11.53 -5.48
CA LYS A 8 -2.85 -10.54 -6.09
C LYS A 8 -3.60 -9.27 -6.52
N LYS A 9 -4.75 -9.44 -7.17
CA LYS A 9 -5.60 -8.30 -7.58
C LYS A 9 -6.10 -7.48 -6.40
N TRP A 10 -6.45 -8.12 -5.29
CA TRP A 10 -6.97 -7.44 -4.10
C TRP A 10 -5.88 -6.81 -3.24
N SER A 11 -4.64 -7.29 -3.35
CA SER A 11 -3.48 -6.78 -2.60
C SER A 11 -2.88 -5.53 -3.24
N ARG A 12 -3.16 -5.28 -4.53
CA ARG A 12 -2.50 -4.22 -5.32
C ARG A 12 -2.78 -2.82 -4.75
N GLY A 13 -1.72 -2.04 -4.54
CA GLY A 13 -1.81 -0.67 -4.02
C GLY A 13 -2.24 -0.58 -2.55
N ILE A 14 -1.97 -1.63 -1.77
CA ILE A 14 -2.19 -1.70 -0.31
C ILE A 14 -0.88 -2.13 0.34
N SER A 15 -0.08 -1.17 0.82
CA SER A 15 1.24 -1.42 1.40
C SER A 15 1.21 -2.43 2.56
N GLU A 16 0.14 -2.44 3.36
CA GLU A 16 -0.01 -3.38 4.47
C GLU A 16 -0.13 -4.84 4.03
N MET A 17 -0.49 -5.08 2.77
CA MET A 17 -0.52 -6.42 2.19
C MET A 17 0.87 -6.89 1.78
N ASP A 18 1.80 -6.01 1.43
CA ASP A 18 3.10 -6.40 0.88
C ASP A 18 3.95 -7.16 1.91
N GLU A 19 3.78 -6.86 3.19
CA GLU A 19 4.43 -7.54 4.32
C GLU A 19 3.80 -8.89 4.72
N LEU A 20 2.75 -9.33 4.02
CA LEU A 20 2.03 -10.56 4.32
C LEU A 20 2.45 -11.70 3.38
N SER A 21 2.58 -12.90 3.94
CA SER A 21 2.73 -14.13 3.16
C SER A 21 1.49 -14.40 2.30
N MET A 22 1.62 -15.22 1.26
CA MET A 22 0.50 -15.53 0.36
C MET A 22 -0.71 -16.13 1.07
N ASP A 23 -0.51 -16.97 2.10
CA ASP A 23 -1.61 -17.58 2.84
C ASP A 23 -2.30 -16.59 3.80
N GLU A 24 -1.55 -15.63 4.33
CA GLU A 24 -2.12 -14.51 5.09
C GLU A 24 -2.94 -13.59 4.19
N LYS A 25 -2.41 -13.27 2.99
CA LYS A 25 -3.15 -12.49 1.99
C LYS A 25 -4.47 -13.17 1.61
N LYS A 26 -4.50 -14.50 1.48
CA LYS A 26 -5.75 -15.28 1.27
C LYS A 26 -6.72 -15.08 2.43
N THR A 27 -6.25 -15.21 3.67
CA THR A 27 -7.06 -15.05 4.88
C THR A 27 -7.65 -13.64 4.98
N VAL A 28 -6.85 -12.61 4.72
CA VAL A 28 -7.28 -11.20 4.71
C VAL A 28 -8.35 -10.97 3.63
N CYS A 29 -8.10 -11.44 2.41
CA CYS A 29 -9.06 -11.32 1.31
C CYS A 29 -10.38 -12.05 1.64
N HIS A 30 -10.31 -13.24 2.24
CA HIS A 30 -11.48 -13.98 2.68
C HIS A 30 -12.27 -13.22 3.76
N GLN A 31 -11.59 -12.72 4.79
CA GLN A 31 -12.23 -11.95 5.87
C GLN A 31 -12.89 -10.67 5.33
N ALA A 32 -12.21 -9.93 4.46
CA ALA A 32 -12.77 -8.73 3.82
C ALA A 32 -13.99 -9.08 2.94
N ALA A 33 -13.93 -10.19 2.19
CA ALA A 33 -15.05 -10.66 1.39
C ALA A 33 -16.28 -10.99 2.25
N VAL A 34 -16.09 -11.71 3.37
CA VAL A 34 -17.18 -12.02 4.30
C VAL A 34 -17.80 -10.75 4.89
N GLN A 35 -16.97 -9.77 5.28
CA GLN A 35 -17.47 -8.49 5.79
C GLN A 35 -18.27 -7.70 4.75
N MET A 36 -17.85 -7.72 3.48
CA MET A 36 -18.62 -7.09 2.39
C MET A 36 -19.98 -7.77 2.19
N VAL A 37 -20.04 -9.10 2.27
CA VAL A 37 -21.32 -9.84 2.16
C VAL A 37 -22.27 -9.47 3.30
N ILE A 38 -21.75 -9.29 4.52
CA ILE A 38 -22.56 -8.87 5.67
C ILE A 38 -23.08 -7.43 5.49
N LEU A 39 -22.22 -6.50 5.08
CA LEU A 39 -22.58 -5.11 4.80
C LEU A 39 -23.65 -5.02 3.70
N TRP A 40 -23.48 -5.80 2.63
CA TRP A 40 -24.47 -5.94 1.58
C TRP A 40 -25.81 -6.44 2.12
N GLY A 41 -25.82 -7.57 2.84
CA GLY A 41 -27.05 -8.13 3.39
C GLY A 41 -27.80 -7.14 4.29
N ALA A 42 -27.07 -6.35 5.09
CA ALA A 42 -27.66 -5.30 5.90
C ALA A 42 -28.30 -4.18 5.06
N ILE A 43 -27.63 -3.75 3.98
CA ILE A 43 -28.16 -2.73 3.05
C ILE A 43 -29.42 -3.25 2.35
N GLU A 44 -29.41 -4.51 1.88
CA GLU A 44 -30.60 -5.12 1.25
C GLU A 44 -31.79 -5.19 2.19
N ILE A 45 -31.57 -5.54 3.45
CA ILE A 45 -32.64 -5.55 4.46
C ILE A 45 -33.23 -4.15 4.61
N VAL A 46 -32.40 -3.10 4.62
CA VAL A 46 -32.87 -1.71 4.69
C VAL A 46 -33.62 -1.29 3.44
N VAL A 47 -33.11 -1.63 2.24
CA VAL A 47 -33.75 -1.31 0.95
C VAL A 47 -35.11 -2.00 0.84
N VAL A 48 -35.18 -3.30 1.14
CA VAL A 48 -36.44 -4.06 1.12
C VAL A 48 -37.42 -3.50 2.15
N GLY A 49 -36.95 -3.21 3.37
CA GLY A 49 -37.77 -2.58 4.41
C GLY A 49 -38.34 -1.23 3.97
N PHE A 50 -37.53 -0.40 3.30
CA PHE A 50 -37.95 0.87 2.73
C PHE A 50 -38.99 0.69 1.62
N LEU A 51 -38.79 -0.25 0.70
CA LEU A 51 -39.75 -0.55 -0.37
C LEU A 51 -41.11 -1.02 0.18
N ILE A 52 -41.09 -1.88 1.21
CA ILE A 52 -42.32 -2.32 1.90
C ILE A 52 -43.01 -1.11 2.54
N TRP A 53 -42.26 -0.26 3.24
CA TRP A 53 -42.83 0.93 3.88
C TRP A 53 -43.44 1.91 2.85
N VAL A 54 -42.78 2.17 1.73
CA VAL A 54 -43.32 3.00 0.63
C VAL A 54 -44.59 2.38 0.06
N ALA A 55 -44.64 1.06 -0.12
CA ALA A 55 -45.83 0.37 -0.60
C ALA A 55 -47.04 0.51 0.33
N PHE A 56 -46.81 0.60 1.65
CA PHE A 56 -47.89 0.90 2.62
C PHE A 56 -48.35 2.36 2.56
N GLN A 57 -47.43 3.31 2.35
CA GLN A 57 -47.75 4.74 2.32
C GLN A 57 -48.39 5.21 1.01
N TYR A 58 -48.03 4.57 -0.11
CA TYR A 58 -48.49 4.96 -1.45
C TYR A 58 -49.13 3.76 -2.18
N PRO A 59 -50.39 3.42 -1.88
CA PRO A 59 -51.08 2.29 -2.52
C PRO A 59 -51.18 2.41 -4.05
N GLU A 60 -51.07 3.62 -4.58
CA GLU A 60 -51.10 3.93 -6.02
C GLU A 60 -49.95 3.28 -6.81
N ILE A 61 -48.88 2.83 -6.15
CA ILE A 61 -47.75 2.16 -6.80
C ILE A 61 -48.03 0.66 -7.06
N ILE A 62 -48.98 0.05 -6.33
CA ILE A 62 -49.31 -1.39 -6.39
C ILE A 62 -49.75 -1.83 -7.82
N PRO A 63 -50.60 -1.08 -8.55
CA PRO A 63 -50.93 -1.40 -9.95
C PRO A 63 -49.72 -1.45 -10.88
N GLY A 64 -48.70 -0.62 -10.61
CA GLY A 64 -47.44 -0.63 -11.36
C GLY A 64 -46.66 -1.93 -11.18
N PHE A 65 -46.55 -2.42 -9.95
CA PHE A 65 -45.92 -3.71 -9.63
C PHE A 65 -46.69 -4.89 -10.22
N ASN A 66 -48.03 -4.87 -10.18
CA ASN A 66 -48.86 -5.90 -10.78
C ASN A 66 -48.68 -5.96 -12.30
N ARG A 67 -48.62 -4.80 -12.97
CA ARG A 67 -48.35 -4.73 -14.42
C ARG A 67 -46.99 -5.34 -14.80
N ILE A 68 -45.95 -5.12 -13.99
CA ILE A 68 -44.64 -5.74 -14.20
C ILE A 68 -44.73 -7.26 -14.02
N THR A 69 -45.48 -7.71 -13.01
CA THR A 69 -45.66 -9.13 -12.69
C THR A 69 -46.42 -9.86 -13.80
N ASP A 70 -47.50 -9.29 -14.31
CA ASP A 70 -48.30 -9.85 -15.40
C ASP A 70 -47.50 -9.90 -16.72
N LEU A 71 -46.69 -8.88 -17.00
CA LEU A 71 -45.81 -8.85 -18.16
C LEU A 71 -44.75 -9.96 -18.10
N VAL A 72 -44.15 -10.17 -16.93
CA VAL A 72 -43.17 -11.25 -16.72
C VAL A 72 -43.86 -12.60 -16.87
N ASN A 73 -44.98 -12.82 -16.18
CA ASN A 73 -45.69 -14.11 -16.18
C ASN A 73 -46.19 -14.51 -17.57
N SER A 74 -46.78 -13.56 -18.32
CA SER A 74 -47.28 -13.81 -19.68
C SER A 74 -46.17 -14.22 -20.66
N ASN A 75 -44.97 -13.66 -20.52
CA ASN A 75 -43.79 -14.04 -21.30
C ASN A 75 -43.29 -15.46 -20.98
N PHE A 76 -43.45 -15.92 -19.74
CA PHE A 76 -43.05 -17.26 -19.32
C PHE A 76 -44.09 -18.34 -19.65
N GLU A 77 -45.38 -18.02 -19.61
CA GLU A 77 -46.48 -18.97 -19.83
C GLU A 77 -46.43 -19.65 -21.21
N HIS A 78 -45.82 -18.98 -22.19
CA HIS A 78 -45.70 -19.46 -23.58
C HIS A 78 -44.36 -20.16 -23.89
N SER A 79 -43.51 -20.38 -22.87
CA SER A 79 -42.10 -20.76 -23.03
C SER A 79 -41.81 -22.26 -22.78
N GLY A 80 -42.40 -23.15 -23.57
CA GLY A 80 -42.24 -24.61 -23.40
C GLY A 80 -40.83 -25.20 -23.67
N THR A 81 -39.89 -24.42 -24.22
CA THR A 81 -38.52 -24.90 -24.54
C THR A 81 -37.45 -24.02 -23.88
N ARG A 82 -36.23 -24.54 -23.69
CA ARG A 82 -35.10 -23.80 -23.07
C ARG A 82 -34.78 -22.51 -23.84
N ALA A 83 -34.83 -22.54 -25.17
CA ALA A 83 -34.60 -21.37 -26.02
C ALA A 83 -35.70 -20.31 -25.86
N LYS A 84 -36.98 -20.73 -25.80
CA LYS A 84 -38.10 -19.81 -25.55
C LYS A 84 -38.05 -19.20 -24.15
N ARG A 85 -37.58 -19.95 -23.14
CA ARG A 85 -37.36 -19.43 -21.77
C ARG A 85 -36.26 -18.36 -21.73
N ILE A 86 -35.16 -18.56 -22.43
CA ILE A 86 -34.09 -17.56 -22.56
C ILE A 86 -34.61 -16.31 -23.27
N GLY A 87 -35.40 -16.47 -24.34
CA GLY A 87 -36.05 -15.34 -25.02
C GLY A 87 -37.02 -14.56 -24.12
N ALA A 88 -37.84 -15.25 -23.32
CA ALA A 88 -38.75 -14.63 -22.36
C ALA A 88 -38.02 -13.83 -21.26
N ILE A 89 -36.87 -14.31 -20.78
CA ILE A 89 -36.01 -13.60 -19.83
C ILE A 89 -35.50 -12.29 -20.44
N ILE A 90 -35.01 -12.33 -21.69
CA ILE A 90 -34.45 -11.15 -22.37
C ILE A 90 -35.53 -10.09 -22.60
N VAL A 91 -36.74 -10.49 -23.03
CA VAL A 91 -37.87 -9.57 -23.28
C VAL A 91 -38.37 -8.92 -21.98
N SER A 92 -38.29 -9.64 -20.86
CA SER A 92 -38.74 -9.15 -19.55
C SER A 92 -37.69 -8.32 -18.81
N LEU A 93 -36.42 -8.39 -19.23
CA LEU A 93 -35.28 -7.74 -18.58
C LEU A 93 -35.43 -6.20 -18.44
N PRO A 94 -35.90 -5.44 -19.45
CA PRO A 94 -36.06 -3.99 -19.34
C PRO A 94 -37.07 -3.57 -18.27
N ALA A 95 -38.15 -4.35 -18.09
CA ALA A 95 -39.18 -4.08 -17.08
C ALA A 95 -38.68 -4.37 -15.65
N LEU A 96 -37.76 -5.32 -15.49
CA LEU A 96 -37.14 -5.68 -14.22
C LEU A 96 -35.89 -4.85 -13.91
N LEU A 97 -35.32 -4.18 -14.91
CA LEU A 97 -34.05 -3.46 -14.82
C LEU A 97 -34.03 -2.41 -13.70
N PRO A 98 -35.09 -1.61 -13.46
CA PRO A 98 -35.11 -0.66 -12.34
C PRO A 98 -35.03 -1.35 -10.98
N LEU A 99 -35.72 -2.48 -10.80
CA LEU A 99 -35.71 -3.27 -9.57
C LEU A 99 -34.35 -3.94 -9.35
N ILE A 100 -33.78 -4.53 -10.39
CA ILE A 100 -32.45 -5.14 -10.36
C ILE A 100 -31.38 -4.08 -10.09
N ALA A 101 -31.48 -2.91 -10.72
CA ALA A 101 -30.56 -1.80 -10.51
C ALA A 101 -30.60 -1.29 -9.06
N THR A 102 -31.78 -1.20 -8.46
CA THR A 102 -31.95 -0.77 -7.06
C THR A 102 -31.20 -1.69 -6.07
N VAL A 103 -31.10 -2.97 -6.38
CA VAL A 103 -30.38 -4.00 -5.59
C VAL A 103 -28.90 -4.07 -5.97
N SER A 104 -28.59 -3.97 -7.26
CA SER A 104 -27.25 -4.23 -7.80
C SER A 104 -26.30 -3.04 -7.74
N ILE A 105 -26.82 -1.80 -7.79
CA ILE A 105 -26.01 -0.57 -7.71
C ILE A 105 -25.37 -0.42 -6.32
N PRO A 106 -26.09 -0.56 -5.18
CA PRO A 106 -25.48 -0.56 -3.86
C PRO A 106 -24.41 -1.63 -3.71
N MET A 107 -24.62 -2.81 -4.32
CA MET A 107 -23.65 -3.89 -4.35
C MET A 107 -22.31 -3.50 -4.98
N ILE A 108 -22.36 -2.92 -6.17
CA ILE A 108 -21.15 -2.49 -6.89
C ILE A 108 -20.49 -1.35 -6.10
N ALA A 109 -21.26 -0.41 -5.56
CA ALA A 109 -20.75 0.70 -4.77
C ALA A 109 -20.02 0.23 -3.50
N VAL A 110 -20.58 -0.71 -2.72
CA VAL A 110 -19.92 -1.29 -1.54
C VAL A 110 -18.67 -2.07 -1.96
N PHE A 111 -18.76 -2.86 -3.03
CA PHE A 111 -17.63 -3.67 -3.49
C PHE A 111 -16.47 -2.81 -4.01
N VAL A 112 -16.73 -1.68 -4.66
CA VAL A 112 -15.68 -0.78 -5.16
C VAL A 112 -15.16 0.12 -4.03
N GLY A 113 -16.06 0.79 -3.30
CA GLY A 113 -15.71 1.79 -2.30
C GLY A 113 -15.15 1.20 -1.00
N CYS A 114 -15.68 0.07 -0.52
CA CYS A 114 -15.27 -0.49 0.77
C CYS A 114 -14.19 -1.56 0.67
N ARG A 115 -13.97 -2.18 -0.49
CA ARG A 115 -12.99 -3.28 -0.63
C ARG A 115 -11.59 -2.86 -0.18
N LYS A 116 -11.05 -1.76 -0.72
CA LYS A 116 -9.70 -1.30 -0.39
C LYS A 116 -9.58 -1.00 1.11
N HIS A 117 -10.58 -0.33 1.69
CA HIS A 117 -10.61 -0.03 3.12
C HIS A 117 -10.69 -1.28 4.01
N LEU A 118 -11.55 -2.25 3.69
CA LEU A 118 -11.71 -3.48 4.48
C LEU A 118 -10.49 -4.37 4.40
N VAL A 119 -9.89 -4.50 3.20
CA VAL A 119 -8.63 -5.22 3.02
C VAL A 119 -7.52 -4.53 3.80
N ARG A 120 -7.35 -3.21 3.67
CA ARG A 120 -6.39 -2.42 4.45
C ARG A 120 -6.58 -2.59 5.95
N ARG A 121 -7.82 -2.52 6.44
CA ARG A 121 -8.13 -2.67 7.87
C ARG A 121 -7.81 -4.07 8.39
N ALA A 122 -8.12 -5.11 7.61
CA ALA A 122 -7.82 -6.49 7.99
C ALA A 122 -6.32 -6.80 7.89
N ALA A 123 -5.63 -6.28 6.87
CA ALA A 123 -4.17 -6.34 6.74
C ALA A 123 -3.47 -5.60 7.89
N GLY A 124 -3.94 -4.39 8.19
CA GLY A 124 -3.48 -3.57 9.31
C GLY A 124 -3.53 -4.33 10.64
N LYS A 125 -4.63 -5.02 10.94
CA LYS A 125 -4.72 -5.84 12.16
C LYS A 125 -3.63 -6.90 12.28
N LEU A 126 -3.15 -7.45 11.15
CA LEU A 126 -2.07 -8.44 11.12
C LEU A 126 -0.68 -7.79 11.10
N SER A 127 -0.52 -6.64 10.44
CA SER A 127 0.74 -5.89 10.44
C SER A 127 1.06 -5.30 11.81
N HIS A 128 0.04 -4.94 12.59
CA HIS A 128 0.19 -4.38 13.94
C HIS A 128 0.50 -5.44 15.02
N GLN A 129 0.76 -6.68 14.63
CA GLN A 129 1.09 -7.75 15.56
C GLN A 129 2.58 -8.05 15.58
N TRP A 130 3.08 -8.39 16.77
CA TRP A 130 4.41 -8.97 16.93
C TRP A 130 4.54 -10.28 16.17
N ARG A 131 5.70 -10.48 15.53
CA ARG A 131 6.03 -11.71 14.80
C ARG A 131 7.15 -12.46 15.50
N MET A 132 7.04 -13.78 15.53
CA MET A 132 8.14 -14.70 15.84
C MET A 132 8.37 -15.60 14.64
N GLU A 133 9.60 -15.67 14.16
CA GLU A 133 10.02 -16.52 13.07
C GLU A 133 11.07 -17.53 13.53
N THR A 134 10.94 -18.74 13.01
CA THR A 134 11.83 -19.89 13.22
C THR A 134 12.01 -20.59 11.87
N ASP A 135 12.93 -21.54 11.77
CA ASP A 135 13.11 -22.39 10.59
C ASP A 135 11.90 -23.29 10.28
N LEU A 136 10.97 -23.46 11.23
CA LEU A 136 9.75 -24.25 11.03
C LEU A 136 8.55 -23.43 10.56
N LYS A 137 8.37 -22.23 11.13
CA LYS A 137 7.21 -21.37 10.86
C LYS A 137 7.40 -19.93 11.33
N MET A 138 6.58 -19.05 10.79
CA MET A 138 6.32 -17.71 11.30
C MET A 138 4.98 -17.68 12.04
N THR A 139 4.93 -17.01 13.20
CA THR A 139 3.74 -16.87 14.05
C THR A 139 3.52 -15.39 14.35
N ARG A 140 2.29 -14.89 14.16
CA ARG A 140 1.87 -13.52 14.52
C ARG A 140 1.08 -13.49 15.82
N GLY A 141 1.01 -12.31 16.43
CA GLY A 141 0.21 -12.07 17.63
C GLY A 141 0.78 -12.79 18.85
N ILE A 142 2.10 -12.97 18.86
CA ILE A 142 2.79 -13.75 19.89
C ILE A 142 2.65 -13.11 21.27
N THR A 143 2.58 -13.97 22.28
CA THR A 143 2.72 -13.63 23.68
C THR A 143 4.13 -13.97 24.16
N PHE A 144 4.52 -13.45 25.32
CA PHE A 144 5.81 -13.83 25.92
C PHE A 144 5.87 -15.32 26.32
N ALA A 145 4.72 -16.00 26.47
CA ALA A 145 4.68 -17.45 26.70
C ALA A 145 5.13 -18.23 25.44
N ASP A 146 4.75 -17.76 24.25
CA ASP A 146 5.18 -18.35 22.98
C ASP A 146 6.69 -18.23 22.78
N VAL A 147 7.27 -17.08 23.16
CA VAL A 147 8.73 -16.88 23.17
C VAL A 147 9.42 -17.87 24.10
N LYS A 148 8.91 -18.07 25.32
CA LYS A 148 9.48 -19.06 26.25
C LYS A 148 9.45 -20.46 25.66
N GLN A 149 8.33 -20.86 25.06
CA GLN A 149 8.23 -22.15 24.38
C GLN A 149 9.24 -22.25 23.22
N GLY A 150 9.39 -21.19 22.42
CA GLY A 150 10.40 -21.12 21.37
C GLY A 150 11.82 -21.29 21.91
N MET A 151 12.15 -20.66 23.03
CA MET A 151 13.44 -20.81 23.70
C MET A 151 13.70 -22.23 24.21
N GLU A 152 12.68 -22.97 24.67
CA GLU A 152 12.83 -24.40 24.99
C GLU A 152 13.19 -25.22 23.76
N LEU A 153 12.50 -24.97 22.64
CA LEU A 153 12.77 -25.67 21.37
C LEU A 153 14.16 -25.34 20.83
N LEU A 154 14.60 -24.09 20.98
CA LEU A 154 15.92 -23.63 20.57
C LEU A 154 17.02 -24.30 21.38
N GLN A 155 16.84 -24.43 22.70
CA GLN A 155 17.79 -25.12 23.59
C GLN A 155 17.88 -26.64 23.29
N ASP A 156 16.76 -27.24 22.90
CA ASP A 156 16.68 -28.65 22.49
C ASP A 156 17.20 -28.89 21.05
N ASP A 157 17.76 -27.87 20.38
CA ASP A 157 18.20 -27.91 18.98
C ASP A 157 17.08 -28.35 17.99
N LYS A 158 15.81 -28.14 18.35
CA LYS A 158 14.64 -28.43 17.49
C LYS A 158 14.36 -27.32 16.48
N ILE A 159 14.86 -26.13 16.75
CA ILE A 159 14.86 -24.97 15.85
C ILE A 159 16.26 -24.35 15.86
N GLN A 160 16.65 -23.70 14.77
CA GLN A 160 18.01 -23.14 14.65
C GLN A 160 18.12 -21.71 15.17
N TYR A 161 17.04 -20.94 15.03
CA TYR A 161 16.98 -19.55 15.42
C TYR A 161 15.57 -19.16 15.85
N LEU A 162 15.49 -18.04 16.55
CA LEU A 162 14.27 -17.37 16.92
C LEU A 162 14.42 -15.87 16.65
N ILE A 163 13.67 -15.35 15.69
CA ILE A 163 13.64 -13.93 15.32
C ILE A 163 12.34 -13.33 15.82
N ILE A 164 12.42 -12.22 16.54
CA ILE A 164 11.29 -11.42 17.00
C ILE A 164 11.27 -10.10 16.24
N SER A 165 10.20 -9.85 15.49
CA SER A 165 9.99 -8.59 14.79
C SER A 165 8.82 -7.83 15.40
N PRO A 166 9.00 -6.55 15.75
CA PRO A 166 7.91 -5.70 16.20
C PRO A 166 7.02 -5.29 15.01
N PRO A 167 5.78 -4.85 15.28
CA PRO A 167 4.92 -4.28 14.25
C PRO A 167 5.44 -2.93 13.72
N PHE A 168 6.20 -2.21 14.54
CA PHE A 168 6.84 -0.95 14.22
C PHE A 168 8.22 -0.93 14.86
N GLU A 169 9.16 -0.19 14.26
CA GLU A 169 10.53 -0.07 14.76
C GLU A 169 10.58 0.32 16.25
N VAL A 170 11.43 -0.36 17.02
CA VAL A 170 11.58 -0.15 18.47
C VAL A 170 12.98 0.38 18.75
N MET A 171 13.10 1.65 19.17
CA MET A 171 14.41 2.30 19.39
C MET A 171 15.39 2.04 18.24
N ASP A 172 14.93 2.32 17.02
CA ASP A 172 15.69 2.13 15.80
C ASP A 172 16.02 0.66 15.46
N SER A 173 15.28 -0.30 16.05
CA SER A 173 15.47 -1.74 15.82
C SER A 173 14.30 -2.36 15.07
N LEU A 174 14.60 -3.09 13.99
CA LEU A 174 13.63 -3.78 13.14
C LEU A 174 13.38 -5.23 13.58
N PHE A 175 14.29 -5.81 14.36
CA PHE A 175 14.17 -7.15 14.91
C PHE A 175 15.25 -7.41 15.97
N MET A 176 14.96 -8.37 16.83
CA MET A 176 15.90 -9.02 17.74
C MET A 176 15.88 -10.51 17.46
N GLN A 177 17.04 -11.16 17.40
CA GLN A 177 17.13 -12.59 17.16
C GLN A 177 18.05 -13.30 18.15
N THR A 178 17.88 -14.60 18.26
CA THR A 178 18.71 -15.46 19.10
C THR A 178 18.90 -16.82 18.48
N ALA A 179 20.07 -17.42 18.71
CA ALA A 179 20.43 -18.75 18.29
C ALA A 179 21.08 -19.50 19.46
N HIS A 180 20.91 -20.82 19.51
CA HIS A 180 21.60 -21.65 20.49
C HIS A 180 23.06 -21.85 20.07
N GLU A 181 23.98 -21.73 21.04
CA GLU A 181 25.39 -22.02 20.82
C GLU A 181 25.72 -23.44 21.32
N LYS A 182 26.13 -23.55 22.59
CA LYS A 182 26.51 -24.82 23.20
C LYS A 182 26.09 -24.84 24.66
N GLY A 183 25.53 -25.96 25.09
CA GLY A 183 25.14 -26.17 26.49
C GLY A 183 23.92 -25.33 26.85
N ASN A 184 24.12 -24.27 27.64
CA ASN A 184 23.05 -23.34 28.06
C ASN A 184 23.33 -21.91 27.59
N LEU A 185 24.17 -21.77 26.57
CA LEU A 185 24.61 -20.47 26.05
C LEU A 185 23.95 -20.18 24.70
N PHE A 186 23.65 -18.91 24.50
CA PHE A 186 22.93 -18.39 23.34
C PHE A 186 23.63 -17.13 22.82
N THR A 187 23.50 -16.93 21.53
CA THR A 187 23.78 -15.63 20.90
C THR A 187 22.51 -14.79 20.97
N ILE A 188 22.64 -13.51 21.26
CA ILE A 188 21.61 -12.51 21.01
C ILE A 188 22.12 -11.51 19.98
N GLU A 189 21.27 -11.18 19.02
CA GLU A 189 21.56 -10.17 18.03
C GLU A 189 20.41 -9.18 17.93
N VAL A 190 20.75 -7.92 17.68
CA VAL A 190 19.75 -6.87 17.51
C VAL A 190 20.13 -5.96 16.36
N SER A 191 19.16 -5.66 15.53
CA SER A 191 19.31 -4.65 14.49
C SER A 191 19.21 -3.26 15.11
N ARG A 192 20.03 -2.31 14.67
CA ARG A 192 19.89 -0.89 14.95
C ARG A 192 20.11 -0.06 13.70
N ARG A 193 19.31 0.98 13.50
CA ARG A 193 19.54 1.99 12.47
C ARG A 193 20.72 2.86 12.88
N GLU A 194 21.60 3.09 11.92
CA GLU A 194 22.67 4.08 11.97
C GLU A 194 22.50 5.04 10.78
N ASN A 195 23.20 6.18 10.77
CA ASN A 195 23.05 7.23 9.75
C ASN A 195 23.14 6.73 8.28
N ASN A 196 23.88 5.65 8.02
CA ASN A 196 24.09 5.11 6.68
C ASN A 196 23.40 3.75 6.45
N GLY A 197 22.57 3.28 7.38
CA GLY A 197 22.05 1.92 7.26
C GLY A 197 21.39 1.28 8.45
N SER A 198 21.25 -0.03 8.35
CA SER A 198 20.92 -0.90 9.48
C SER A 198 22.11 -1.77 9.81
N VAL A 199 22.38 -1.92 11.10
CA VAL A 199 23.54 -2.64 11.61
C VAL A 199 23.07 -3.71 12.55
N ILE A 200 23.66 -4.90 12.46
CA ILE A 200 23.39 -5.98 13.41
C ILE A 200 24.54 -6.04 14.41
N TYR A 201 24.16 -5.91 15.68
CA TYR A 201 25.04 -6.11 16.82
C TYR A 201 24.81 -7.50 17.41
N GLU A 202 25.89 -8.21 17.68
CA GLU A 202 25.93 -9.56 18.23
C GLU A 202 26.55 -9.52 19.62
N GLN A 203 25.93 -10.25 20.55
CA GLN A 203 26.51 -10.61 21.83
C GLN A 203 26.38 -12.11 22.06
N LYS A 204 27.52 -12.77 22.24
CA LYS A 204 27.64 -14.22 22.44
C LYS A 204 27.59 -14.61 23.91
N GLU A 205 27.56 -15.91 24.16
CA GLU A 205 27.71 -16.50 25.50
C GLU A 205 26.69 -15.99 26.53
N GLN A 206 25.45 -15.73 26.10
CA GLN A 206 24.37 -15.29 26.98
C GLN A 206 23.63 -16.48 27.60
N THR A 207 23.21 -16.35 28.86
CA THR A 207 22.31 -17.34 29.46
C THR A 207 20.89 -17.18 28.92
N LYS A 208 20.10 -18.26 29.00
CA LYS A 208 18.68 -18.25 28.63
C LYS A 208 17.89 -17.13 29.32
N GLU A 209 18.16 -16.88 30.60
CA GLU A 209 17.50 -15.84 31.38
C GLU A 209 17.84 -14.43 30.88
N GLN A 210 19.09 -14.20 30.48
CA GLN A 210 19.52 -12.92 29.91
C GLN A 210 18.82 -12.66 28.57
N VAL A 211 18.75 -13.67 27.70
CA VAL A 211 18.02 -13.58 26.42
C VAL A 211 16.54 -13.32 26.64
N LEU A 212 15.90 -14.08 27.54
CA LEU A 212 14.49 -13.88 27.89
C LEU A 212 14.23 -12.51 28.47
N HIS A 213 15.10 -11.98 29.33
CA HIS A 213 14.98 -10.63 29.88
C HIS A 213 15.07 -9.56 28.79
N ALA A 214 16.02 -9.70 27.85
CA ALA A 214 16.16 -8.80 26.71
C ALA A 214 14.91 -8.81 25.82
N ILE A 215 14.43 -9.99 25.42
CA ILE A 215 13.22 -10.11 24.59
C ILE A 215 11.98 -9.59 25.33
N GLN A 216 11.88 -9.82 26.65
CA GLN A 216 10.77 -9.28 27.44
C GLN A 216 10.80 -7.74 27.48
N GLY A 217 11.98 -7.14 27.62
CA GLY A 217 12.18 -5.70 27.50
C GLY A 217 11.75 -5.20 26.13
N TYR A 218 12.18 -5.88 25.06
CA TYR A 218 11.83 -5.55 23.69
C TYR A 218 10.32 -5.57 23.45
N ILE A 219 9.64 -6.65 23.88
CA ILE A 219 8.20 -6.82 23.66
C ILE A 219 7.36 -5.89 24.52
N ASN A 220 7.60 -5.86 25.84
CA ASN A 220 6.71 -5.21 26.80
C ASN A 220 7.06 -3.75 27.05
N ARG A 221 8.36 -3.43 27.09
CA ARG A 221 8.85 -2.09 27.43
C ARG A 221 9.33 -1.31 26.21
N LYS A 222 9.38 -1.94 25.03
CA LYS A 222 9.87 -1.32 23.79
C LYS A 222 11.30 -0.78 23.96
N ILE A 223 12.16 -1.55 24.62
CA ILE A 223 13.57 -1.19 24.84
C ILE A 223 14.51 -2.15 24.12
N VAL A 224 15.61 -1.62 23.61
CA VAL A 224 16.71 -2.39 23.01
C VAL A 224 17.88 -2.45 24.01
N PRO A 225 18.62 -3.57 24.10
CA PRO A 225 19.83 -3.64 24.92
C PRO A 225 20.86 -2.57 24.56
N ASP A 226 21.68 -2.16 25.52
CA ASP A 226 22.83 -1.30 25.22
C ASP A 226 23.87 -2.08 24.40
N THR A 227 24.01 -1.69 23.14
CA THR A 227 24.90 -2.33 22.15
C THR A 227 26.29 -1.71 22.12
N GLY A 228 26.63 -0.75 23.00
CA GLY A 228 27.90 -0.02 22.94
C GLY A 228 29.16 -0.90 22.99
N ASN A 229 29.07 -2.07 23.63
CA ASN A 229 30.16 -3.05 23.73
C ASN A 229 29.93 -4.32 22.89
N TRP A 230 28.88 -4.36 22.08
CA TRP A 230 28.51 -5.55 21.27
C TRP A 230 29.30 -5.56 19.97
N LYS A 231 29.49 -6.75 19.40
CA LYS A 231 30.22 -6.91 18.15
C LYS A 231 29.33 -6.55 16.95
N LYS A 232 29.77 -5.63 16.10
CA LYS A 232 29.13 -5.36 14.81
C LYS A 232 29.42 -6.50 13.83
N ILE A 233 28.39 -7.22 13.38
CA ILE A 233 28.56 -8.41 12.53
C ILE A 233 28.08 -8.22 11.10
N ALA A 234 27.15 -7.30 10.88
CA ALA A 234 26.68 -6.95 9.54
C ALA A 234 26.30 -5.46 9.50
N SER A 235 26.53 -4.85 8.35
CA SER A 235 26.00 -3.52 8.02
C SER A 235 25.31 -3.65 6.68
N PHE A 236 24.04 -3.27 6.65
CA PHE A 236 23.26 -3.13 5.44
C PHE A 236 23.24 -1.64 5.17
N GLU A 237 23.89 -1.21 4.09
CA GLU A 237 23.67 0.14 3.60
C GLU A 237 22.18 0.31 3.40
N SER A 238 21.58 1.20 4.18
CA SER A 238 20.34 1.79 3.71
C SER A 238 20.82 2.70 2.61
N VAL A 239 20.54 2.31 1.37
CA VAL A 239 20.43 3.33 0.33
C VAL A 239 19.56 4.43 0.94
N PRO A 240 19.99 5.71 0.99
CA PRO A 240 19.17 6.76 1.57
C PRO A 240 17.80 6.63 0.92
N LYS A 241 16.81 6.24 1.74
CA LYS A 241 15.47 5.97 1.24
C LYS A 241 14.89 7.24 0.66
N GLU A 242 15.35 8.39 1.15
CA GLU A 242 14.79 9.70 0.89
C GLU A 242 15.88 10.65 0.38
N VAL A 243 15.70 11.19 -0.82
CA VAL A 243 16.54 12.22 -1.45
C VAL A 243 15.80 13.56 -1.35
N LEU A 244 16.53 14.67 -1.13
CA LEU A 244 15.96 16.02 -0.97
C LEU A 244 14.93 16.19 0.18
N LYS A 245 15.06 15.40 1.26
CA LYS A 245 14.20 15.54 2.44
C LYS A 245 14.40 16.91 3.11
N ASN A 246 13.32 17.50 3.62
CA ASN A 246 13.29 18.81 4.29
C ASN A 246 13.61 20.00 3.36
N VAL A 247 13.58 19.79 2.04
CA VAL A 247 13.50 20.85 1.05
C VAL A 247 12.03 20.98 0.70
N TYR A 248 11.45 22.14 0.96
CA TYR A 248 10.02 22.39 0.73
C TYR A 248 9.84 23.18 -0.55
N TRP A 249 8.91 22.78 -1.39
CA TRP A 249 8.61 23.49 -2.64
C TRP A 249 7.15 23.26 -3.04
N MET A 250 6.47 24.29 -3.53
CA MET A 250 5.14 24.17 -4.11
C MET A 250 5.23 24.19 -5.63
N PHE A 251 4.75 23.14 -6.27
CA PHE A 251 4.67 23.08 -7.73
C PHE A 251 3.73 24.16 -8.26
N ASN A 252 4.10 24.76 -9.38
CA ASN A 252 3.37 25.84 -10.00
C ASN A 252 3.58 25.82 -11.52
N GLU A 253 2.84 26.66 -12.24
CA GLU A 253 2.79 26.67 -13.71
C GLU A 253 4.06 27.26 -14.38
N ILE A 254 5.05 27.74 -13.62
CA ILE A 254 6.25 28.36 -14.18
C ILE A 254 7.18 27.26 -14.73
N ILE A 255 7.52 27.32 -16.01
CA ILE A 255 8.58 26.47 -16.58
C ILE A 255 9.94 27.15 -16.42
N TYR A 256 10.85 26.52 -15.68
CA TYR A 256 12.19 27.02 -15.44
C TYR A 256 13.18 26.51 -16.49
N VAL A 257 14.00 27.42 -17.03
CA VAL A 257 15.08 27.09 -17.98
C VAL A 257 16.48 27.26 -17.39
N SER A 258 16.57 27.74 -16.15
CA SER A 258 17.81 28.13 -15.47
C SER A 258 17.77 27.59 -14.05
N THR A 259 18.72 26.71 -13.72
CA THR A 259 18.86 26.16 -12.37
C THR A 259 19.11 27.25 -11.35
N ASN A 260 19.87 28.31 -11.70
CA ASN A 260 20.11 29.44 -10.81
C ASN A 260 18.82 30.18 -10.43
N THR A 261 17.91 30.39 -11.39
CA THR A 261 16.64 31.08 -11.13
C THR A 261 15.72 30.20 -10.30
N PHE A 262 15.62 28.92 -10.65
CA PHE A 262 14.84 27.95 -9.88
C PHE A 262 15.36 27.81 -8.43
N SER A 263 16.68 27.66 -8.28
CA SER A 263 17.36 27.51 -7.00
C SER A 263 17.18 28.73 -6.10
N HIS A 264 17.15 29.94 -6.67
CA HIS A 264 16.83 31.15 -5.92
C HIS A 264 15.39 31.12 -5.41
N ASP A 265 14.42 30.76 -6.25
CA ASP A 265 13.01 30.70 -5.84
C ASP A 265 12.78 29.62 -4.78
N VAL A 266 13.42 28.44 -4.90
CA VAL A 266 13.39 27.39 -3.86
C VAL A 266 13.95 27.91 -2.55
N MET A 267 15.08 28.61 -2.59
CA MET A 267 15.71 29.17 -1.38
C MET A 267 14.81 30.20 -0.68
N GLU A 268 14.16 31.07 -1.44
CA GLU A 268 13.30 32.15 -0.91
C GLU A 268 11.88 31.68 -0.54
N TYR A 269 11.49 30.45 -0.91
CA TYR A 269 10.15 29.92 -0.65
C TYR A 269 9.81 29.82 0.85
N ILE A 270 10.75 29.32 1.67
CA ILE A 270 10.58 29.20 3.13
C ILE A 270 11.92 29.29 3.85
N GLU A 271 11.94 29.86 5.06
CA GLU A 271 13.16 30.10 5.83
C GLU A 271 13.99 28.82 6.07
N ASP A 272 13.33 27.68 6.23
CA ASP A 272 13.98 26.37 6.43
C ASP A 272 14.87 25.96 5.24
N ASN A 273 14.51 26.38 4.02
CA ASN A 273 15.31 26.06 2.84
C ASN A 273 16.68 26.75 2.88
N HIS A 274 16.85 27.91 3.54
CA HIS A 274 18.18 28.52 3.69
C HIS A 274 19.20 27.61 4.40
N LYS A 275 18.72 26.66 5.22
CA LYS A 275 19.56 25.70 5.93
C LYS A 275 19.69 24.37 5.18
N ASN A 276 18.61 23.92 4.54
CA ASN A 276 18.51 22.58 3.97
C ASN A 276 18.79 22.52 2.46
N TRP A 277 18.74 23.65 1.76
CA TRP A 277 18.95 23.72 0.31
C TRP A 277 20.43 23.86 -0.04
N HIS A 278 20.98 22.81 -0.65
CA HIS A 278 22.36 22.77 -1.12
C HIS A 278 22.39 22.49 -2.63
N PRO A 279 22.20 23.51 -3.48
CA PRO A 279 21.86 23.31 -4.89
C PRO A 279 22.91 22.54 -5.70
N GLY A 280 24.20 22.78 -5.43
CA GLY A 280 25.31 22.15 -6.15
C GLY A 280 25.71 20.77 -5.64
N GLU A 281 25.12 20.27 -4.56
CA GLU A 281 25.42 18.94 -4.05
C GLU A 281 24.83 17.85 -4.96
N MET A 282 25.49 16.70 -4.97
CA MET A 282 25.05 15.54 -5.74
C MET A 282 23.82 14.91 -5.09
N ALA A 283 22.71 14.88 -5.83
CA ALA A 283 21.47 14.25 -5.39
C ALA A 283 21.49 12.74 -5.65
N VAL A 284 21.83 12.36 -6.89
CA VAL A 284 21.79 10.97 -7.37
C VAL A 284 22.94 10.71 -8.34
N GLU A 285 23.77 9.70 -8.04
CA GLU A 285 24.83 9.24 -8.95
C GLU A 285 24.27 8.28 -10.02
N ALA A 286 23.57 8.85 -11.02
CA ALA A 286 23.09 8.12 -12.20
C ALA A 286 23.01 9.04 -13.43
N GLU A 287 23.29 8.48 -14.61
CA GLU A 287 23.11 9.17 -15.91
C GLU A 287 21.64 9.47 -16.20
N LYS A 288 20.75 8.55 -15.79
CA LYS A 288 19.30 8.64 -16.00
C LYS A 288 18.55 7.98 -14.87
N ILE A 289 17.36 8.49 -14.59
CA ILE A 289 16.46 7.97 -13.56
C ILE A 289 15.01 8.00 -14.04
N TYR A 290 14.17 7.17 -13.44
CA TYR A 290 12.74 7.39 -13.45
C TYR A 290 12.32 8.16 -12.20
N ILE A 291 11.44 9.14 -12.38
CA ILE A 291 10.60 9.64 -11.29
C ILE A 291 9.18 9.10 -11.49
N ILE A 292 8.50 8.74 -10.41
CA ILE A 292 7.09 8.34 -10.40
C ILE A 292 6.30 9.34 -9.56
N PHE A 293 5.21 9.85 -10.10
CA PHE A 293 4.30 10.73 -9.36
C PHE A 293 2.86 10.40 -9.71
N GLU A 294 1.95 10.67 -8.77
CA GLU A 294 0.51 10.53 -9.00
C GLU A 294 -0.03 11.79 -9.67
N ALA A 295 -0.86 11.62 -10.70
CA ALA A 295 -1.55 12.73 -11.35
C ALA A 295 -2.93 12.30 -11.88
N PHE A 296 -3.78 13.30 -12.11
CA PHE A 296 -5.08 13.17 -12.75
C PHE A 296 -4.98 13.53 -14.23
N ILE A 297 -5.27 12.57 -15.12
CA ILE A 297 -5.16 12.77 -16.57
C ILE A 297 -6.46 12.43 -17.30
N ILE A 298 -6.75 13.13 -18.40
CA ILE A 298 -7.91 12.84 -19.26
C ILE A 298 -7.78 11.51 -20.02
N GLY A 299 -6.55 11.07 -20.26
CA GLY A 299 -6.21 9.90 -21.06
C GLY A 299 -4.72 9.84 -21.39
N LYS A 300 -4.30 8.85 -22.18
CA LYS A 300 -2.88 8.63 -22.55
C LYS A 300 -2.30 9.77 -23.38
N GLU A 301 -3.15 10.50 -24.09
CA GLU A 301 -2.82 11.66 -24.89
C GLU A 301 -2.27 12.84 -24.08
N ALA A 302 -2.50 12.86 -22.76
CA ALA A 302 -1.95 13.87 -21.86
C ALA A 302 -0.50 13.57 -21.40
N LEU A 303 0.07 12.43 -21.81
CA LEU A 303 1.42 12.04 -21.46
C LEU A 303 2.45 12.72 -22.37
N LEU A 304 3.55 13.18 -21.77
CA LEU A 304 4.72 13.68 -22.49
C LEU A 304 5.49 12.51 -23.11
N ALA A 305 6.37 12.81 -24.07
CA ALA A 305 7.09 11.77 -24.81
C ALA A 305 8.03 10.91 -23.93
N ASN A 306 8.46 11.43 -22.78
CA ASN A 306 9.28 10.73 -21.78
C ASN A 306 8.44 10.06 -20.68
N GLU A 307 7.12 10.08 -20.78
CA GLU A 307 6.20 9.56 -19.77
C GLU A 307 5.49 8.27 -20.20
N TYR A 308 5.20 7.42 -19.23
CA TYR A 308 4.21 6.36 -19.38
C TYR A 308 3.50 6.06 -18.06
N VAL A 309 2.30 5.48 -18.15
CA VAL A 309 1.57 5.00 -16.98
C VAL A 309 2.12 3.65 -16.52
N THR A 310 2.51 3.56 -15.24
CA THR A 310 3.11 2.34 -14.66
C THR A 310 2.12 1.17 -14.56
N ASP A 311 0.82 1.47 -14.40
CA ASP A 311 -0.26 0.49 -14.39
C ASP A 311 -1.36 0.84 -15.39
N ILE A 312 -1.29 0.31 -16.61
CA ILE A 312 -2.27 0.59 -17.68
C ILE A 312 -3.73 0.31 -17.26
N SER A 313 -3.97 -0.54 -16.25
CA SER A 313 -5.32 -0.83 -15.76
C SER A 313 -5.99 0.34 -15.03
N THR A 314 -5.24 1.36 -14.61
CA THR A 314 -5.79 2.61 -14.06
C THR A 314 -6.51 3.43 -15.12
N LEU A 315 -6.24 3.18 -16.40
CA LEU A 315 -6.85 3.88 -17.54
C LEU A 315 -8.09 3.18 -18.11
N GLU A 316 -8.66 2.21 -17.38
CA GLU A 316 -9.94 1.61 -17.75
C GLU A 316 -11.10 2.55 -17.41
N GLU A 317 -12.09 2.72 -18.28
CA GLU A 317 -13.17 3.71 -18.13
C GLU A 317 -13.88 3.70 -16.75
N LYS A 318 -14.02 2.52 -16.14
CA LYS A 318 -14.61 2.35 -14.81
C LYS A 318 -13.78 2.96 -13.66
N CYS A 319 -12.52 3.29 -13.91
CA CYS A 319 -11.58 3.88 -12.96
C CYS A 319 -11.62 5.41 -12.99
N LYS A 320 -12.40 6.03 -13.90
CA LYS A 320 -12.54 7.49 -13.94
C LYS A 320 -13.26 8.01 -12.70
N ILE A 321 -12.73 9.11 -12.16
CA ILE A 321 -13.36 9.92 -11.11
C ILE A 321 -13.52 11.31 -11.71
N ASP A 322 -14.75 11.81 -11.79
CA ASP A 322 -15.09 13.12 -12.37
C ASP A 322 -14.50 13.37 -13.77
N GLY A 323 -14.43 12.30 -14.59
CA GLY A 323 -13.94 12.36 -15.96
C GLY A 323 -12.41 12.23 -16.12
N LEU A 324 -11.67 12.09 -15.02
CA LEU A 324 -10.21 11.98 -15.01
C LEU A 324 -9.76 10.60 -14.49
N PHE A 325 -8.61 10.14 -14.95
CA PHE A 325 -7.92 8.97 -14.43
C PHE A 325 -6.87 9.40 -13.40
N GLN A 326 -7.00 8.93 -12.16
CA GLN A 326 -5.94 9.03 -11.16
C GLN A 326 -4.94 7.90 -11.39
N THR A 327 -3.68 8.22 -11.65
CA THR A 327 -2.67 7.23 -12.00
C THR A 327 -1.25 7.67 -11.68
N ASP A 328 -0.38 6.68 -11.44
CA ASP A 328 1.06 6.86 -11.38
C ASP A 328 1.64 7.01 -12.79
N ILE A 329 2.41 8.07 -13.00
CA ILE A 329 3.14 8.37 -14.23
C ILE A 329 4.64 8.25 -13.93
N ALA A 330 5.34 7.41 -14.71
CA ALA A 330 6.79 7.35 -14.70
C ALA A 330 7.35 8.27 -15.79
N ALA A 331 8.23 9.20 -15.42
CA ALA A 331 8.94 10.08 -16.35
C ALA A 331 10.43 9.78 -16.34
N LEU A 332 11.01 9.56 -17.53
CA LEU A 332 12.45 9.36 -17.68
C LEU A 332 13.18 10.71 -17.71
N LEU A 333 14.14 10.89 -16.81
CA LEU A 333 15.00 12.08 -16.72
C LEU A 333 16.45 11.71 -17.01
N PHE A 334 17.20 12.66 -17.58
CA PHE A 334 18.63 12.54 -17.88
C PHE A 334 19.41 13.63 -17.16
N ALA A 335 20.56 13.25 -16.62
CA ALA A 335 21.52 14.16 -16.02
C ALA A 335 22.20 14.99 -17.12
N ASP A 336 22.27 16.30 -16.95
CA ASP A 336 22.83 17.24 -17.92
C ASP A 336 24.34 16.99 -18.16
N ASN A 337 25.04 16.52 -17.12
CA ASN A 337 26.45 16.14 -17.19
C ASN A 337 26.67 14.68 -17.64
N GLY A 338 25.59 13.90 -17.86
CA GLY A 338 25.63 12.49 -18.26
C GLY A 338 26.15 11.50 -17.20
N LYS A 339 26.28 11.92 -15.93
CA LYS A 339 26.86 11.08 -14.86
C LYS A 339 26.06 11.10 -13.56
N TYR A 340 25.61 12.27 -13.10
CA TYR A 340 24.88 12.43 -11.84
C TYR A 340 24.01 13.68 -11.87
N PHE A 341 22.93 13.68 -11.09
CA PHE A 341 22.08 14.85 -10.89
C PHE A 341 22.56 15.69 -9.71
N THR A 342 22.56 17.01 -9.85
CA THR A 342 22.64 17.93 -8.69
C THR A 342 21.25 18.13 -8.07
N ASN A 343 21.21 18.63 -6.83
CA ASN A 343 19.95 18.95 -6.14
C ASN A 343 19.10 19.95 -6.95
N GLU A 344 19.69 21.04 -7.44
CA GLU A 344 18.97 22.06 -8.22
C GLU A 344 18.48 21.54 -9.57
N GLU A 345 19.28 20.73 -10.25
CA GLU A 345 18.94 20.16 -11.55
C GLU A 345 17.77 19.18 -11.41
N LEU A 346 17.86 18.27 -10.43
CA LEU A 346 16.87 17.22 -10.21
C LEU A 346 15.51 17.83 -9.88
N LEU A 347 15.48 18.74 -8.89
CA LEU A 347 14.22 19.33 -8.45
C LEU A 347 13.60 20.25 -9.52
N MET A 348 14.42 20.98 -10.29
CA MET A 348 13.93 21.78 -11.42
C MET A 348 13.29 20.90 -12.50
N LYS A 349 13.91 19.76 -12.83
CA LYS A 349 13.36 18.81 -13.81
C LYS A 349 12.05 18.19 -13.32
N ILE A 350 11.97 17.83 -12.04
CA ILE A 350 10.73 17.35 -11.41
C ILE A 350 9.64 18.44 -11.49
N HIS A 351 9.97 19.68 -11.13
CA HIS A 351 9.05 20.81 -11.20
C HIS A 351 8.50 21.00 -12.62
N ASN A 352 9.39 21.06 -13.61
CA ASN A 352 8.98 21.23 -15.01
C ASN A 352 8.14 20.05 -15.52
N GLN A 353 8.36 18.83 -15.00
CA GLN A 353 7.52 17.67 -15.32
C GLN A 353 6.10 17.83 -14.77
N MET A 354 5.94 18.56 -13.67
CA MET A 354 4.68 18.72 -12.93
C MET A 354 3.89 19.99 -13.28
N ALA A 355 4.54 21.03 -13.81
CA ALA A 355 3.98 22.38 -13.99
C ALA A 355 2.67 22.47 -14.81
N GLU A 356 2.33 21.46 -15.61
CA GLU A 356 1.09 21.41 -16.40
C GLU A 356 0.18 20.23 -16.03
N LYS A 357 0.49 19.53 -14.92
CA LYS A 357 -0.22 18.33 -14.49
C LYS A 357 -1.23 18.68 -13.40
N ASN A 358 -2.37 17.99 -13.42
CA ASN A 358 -3.31 18.06 -12.32
C ASN A 358 -2.84 17.09 -11.21
N LEU A 359 -2.28 17.62 -10.13
CA LEU A 359 -1.81 16.86 -8.97
C LEU A 359 -2.88 16.72 -7.87
N GLY A 360 -4.11 17.18 -8.13
CA GLY A 360 -5.17 17.21 -7.12
C GLY A 360 -4.90 18.22 -6.02
N ASP A 361 -5.09 17.81 -4.78
CA ASP A 361 -4.79 18.53 -3.54
C ASP A 361 -3.36 18.27 -3.02
N HIS A 362 -2.48 17.68 -3.84
CA HIS A 362 -1.11 17.33 -3.45
C HIS A 362 -0.06 18.07 -4.31
N ASP A 363 0.12 19.37 -4.10
CA ASP A 363 1.03 20.23 -4.87
C ASP A 363 2.34 20.59 -4.15
N PHE A 364 2.58 20.03 -2.96
CA PHE A 364 3.80 20.25 -2.18
C PHE A 364 4.80 19.12 -2.35
N PHE A 365 6.04 19.45 -2.69
CA PHE A 365 7.17 18.53 -2.66
C PHE A 365 7.67 18.29 -1.23
N GLU A 366 7.72 17.03 -0.81
CA GLU A 366 8.23 16.61 0.51
C GLU A 366 9.53 15.78 0.43
N GLY A 367 9.97 15.45 -0.78
CA GLY A 367 11.17 14.65 -1.03
C GLY A 367 10.95 13.57 -2.08
N LEU A 368 11.95 12.69 -2.21
CA LEU A 368 11.94 11.57 -3.15
C LEU A 368 12.18 10.26 -2.41
N GLU A 369 11.27 9.29 -2.47
CA GLU A 369 11.51 7.95 -1.94
C GLU A 369 12.06 7.01 -3.04
N LYS A 370 13.20 6.36 -2.80
CA LYS A 370 13.75 5.39 -3.75
C LYS A 370 12.83 4.17 -3.88
N SER A 371 12.53 3.79 -5.12
CA SER A 371 11.71 2.63 -5.49
C SER A 371 12.54 1.53 -6.14
N ASP A 372 11.91 0.38 -6.39
CA ASP A 372 12.48 -0.68 -7.21
C ASP A 372 12.82 -0.15 -8.62
N PRO A 373 13.98 -0.52 -9.19
CA PRO A 373 14.37 -0.08 -10.52
C PRO A 373 13.35 -0.46 -11.60
N LEU A 374 12.98 0.50 -12.45
CA LEU A 374 12.15 0.25 -13.64
C LEU A 374 13.07 0.01 -14.83
N GLU A 375 12.95 -1.16 -15.48
CA GLU A 375 13.79 -1.54 -16.63
C GLU A 375 15.30 -1.49 -16.32
N GLY A 376 15.69 -1.75 -15.06
CA GLY A 376 17.07 -1.67 -14.60
C GLY A 376 17.59 -0.24 -14.39
N ILE A 377 16.73 0.78 -14.52
CA ILE A 377 17.04 2.19 -14.29
C ILE A 377 16.61 2.56 -12.86
N PRO A 378 17.44 3.27 -12.07
CA PRO A 378 17.07 3.74 -10.74
C PRO A 378 15.76 4.55 -10.78
N CYS A 379 14.88 4.31 -9.80
CA CYS A 379 13.55 4.89 -9.76
C CYS A 379 13.28 5.56 -8.41
N TYR A 380 12.54 6.67 -8.43
CA TYR A 380 12.20 7.45 -7.24
C TYR A 380 10.73 7.88 -7.30
N TYR A 381 9.96 7.65 -6.23
CA TYR A 381 8.64 8.23 -6.04
C TYR A 381 8.78 9.67 -5.55
N VAL A 382 8.03 10.59 -6.17
CA VAL A 382 7.91 11.96 -5.68
C VAL A 382 6.90 11.98 -4.55
N LEU A 383 7.34 12.35 -3.35
CA LEU A 383 6.48 12.49 -2.19
C LEU A 383 5.74 13.81 -2.29
N LEU A 384 4.42 13.74 -2.45
CA LEU A 384 3.53 14.88 -2.55
C LEU A 384 2.73 15.03 -1.25
N GLY A 385 2.82 16.21 -0.62
CA GLY A 385 2.08 16.61 0.56
C GLY A 385 0.81 17.40 0.22
N SER A 386 -0.12 17.47 1.17
CA SER A 386 -1.38 18.24 1.09
C SER A 386 -1.37 19.53 1.90
#